data_AF-A0A7W2JHE4-F1
#
_entry.id   AF-A0A7W2JHE4-F1
#
_cell.length_a   1.000
_cell.length_b   1.000
_cell.length_c   1.000
_cell.angle_alpha   90.00
_cell.angle_beta   90.00
_cell.angle_gamma   90.00
#
_symmetry.space_group_name_H-M   'P 1'
#
loop_
_entity.id
_entity.type
_entity.pdbx_description
1 polymer ?
#
loop_
_entity_poly.entity_id
_entity_poly.type
_entity_poly.pdbx_seq_one_letter_code
_entity_poly.pdbx_strand_id
1 'polypeptide(L)' 'MSGWIRTEHQLPKNGDHGLCCVHFRDDKTAPLIVVPFSFMNGDFHPFADDDNLENDDYWVDPLYWPIYWQPLPAPPTE' A
#
# COMPACT_ATOMS: atom_id res chain seq x y z
N MET A 1 -7.42 8.96 -15.19
CA MET A 1 -6.99 8.59 -13.83
C MET A 1 -5.46 8.65 -13.80
N SER A 2 -4.84 9.78 -13.43
CA SER A 2 -3.44 10.09 -13.80
C SER A 2 -2.45 10.28 -12.63
N GLY A 3 -2.64 9.61 -11.49
CA GLY A 3 -1.70 9.68 -10.36
C GLY A 3 -1.13 8.34 -9.90
N TRP A 4 -1.70 7.22 -10.36
CA TRP A 4 -1.33 5.88 -9.92
C TRP A 4 -0.20 5.30 -10.79
N ILE A 5 0.84 4.82 -10.12
CA ILE A 5 2.02 4.21 -10.70
C ILE A 5 1.86 2.68 -10.61
N ARG A 6 2.05 1.97 -11.72
CA ARG A 6 2.12 0.51 -11.69
C ARG A 6 3.43 0.06 -11.05
N THR A 7 3.35 -0.90 -10.14
CA THR A 7 4.53 -1.47 -9.47
C THR A 7 5.50 -2.13 -10.46
N GLU A 8 5.00 -2.66 -11.58
CA GLU A 8 5.83 -3.22 -12.67
C GLU A 8 6.74 -2.19 -13.35
N HIS A 9 6.36 -0.90 -13.32
CA HIS A 9 7.14 0.18 -13.93
C HIS A 9 8.09 0.83 -12.93
N GLN A 10 7.64 1.00 -11.69
CA GLN A 10 8.40 1.67 -10.65
C GLN A 10 7.89 1.28 -9.27
N LEU A 11 8.83 0.93 -8.39
CA LEU A 11 8.57 0.74 -6.96
C LEU A 11 8.82 2.04 -6.17
N PRO A 12 8.19 2.21 -5.00
CA PRO A 12 8.57 3.25 -4.04
C PRO A 12 10.02 3.06 -3.57
N LYS A 13 10.59 4.08 -2.94
CA LYS A 13 11.89 3.97 -2.25
C LYS A 13 11.68 3.50 -0.82
N ASN A 14 12.70 2.85 -0.25
CA ASN A 14 12.65 2.47 1.17
C ASN A 14 12.47 3.73 2.04
N GLY A 15 11.48 3.69 2.92
CA GLY A 15 11.03 4.80 3.75
C GLY A 15 9.89 5.63 3.14
N ASP A 16 9.47 5.36 1.91
CA ASP A 16 8.32 6.05 1.32
C ASP A 16 6.99 5.57 1.93
N HIS A 17 6.06 6.52 2.08
CA HIS A 17 4.69 6.26 2.51
C HIS A 17 3.72 6.66 1.40
N GLY A 18 2.63 5.90 1.26
CA GLY A 18 1.71 6.11 0.15
C GLY A 18 0.38 5.40 0.32
N LEU A 19 -0.37 5.38 -0.78
CA LEU A 19 -1.57 4.56 -0.95
C LEU A 19 -1.30 3.51 -2.02
N CYS A 20 -1.75 2.29 -1.81
CA CYS A 20 -1.65 1.21 -2.79
C CYS A 20 -3.00 0.50 -3.00
N CYS A 21 -3.15 -0.13 -4.17
CA CYS A 21 -4.32 -0.92 -4.52
C CYS A 21 -4.02 -2.40 -4.33
N VAL A 22 -4.83 -3.06 -3.50
CA VAL A 22 -4.73 -4.49 -3.15
C VAL A 22 -6.11 -5.15 -3.25
N HIS A 23 -6.15 -6.47 -3.47
CA HIS A 23 -7.40 -7.21 -3.44
C HIS A 23 -7.82 -7.48 -1.99
N PHE A 24 -9.12 -7.42 -1.70
CA PHE A 24 -9.68 -7.65 -0.36
C PHE A 24 -9.35 -9.03 0.23
N ARG A 25 -9.00 -10.01 -0.62
CA ARG A 25 -8.61 -11.40 -0.28
C ARG A 25 -7.62 -11.92 -1.33
N ASP A 26 -7.04 -13.11 -1.12
CA ASP A 26 -6.26 -13.89 -2.10
C ASP A 26 -7.09 -14.41 -3.30
N ASP A 27 -8.08 -13.64 -3.72
CA ASP A 27 -8.88 -13.93 -4.89
C ASP A 27 -8.77 -12.72 -5.81
N LYS A 28 -8.18 -12.91 -7.00
CA LYS A 28 -8.04 -11.85 -8.00
C LYS A 28 -9.38 -11.38 -8.57
N THR A 29 -10.46 -12.09 -8.27
CA THR A 29 -11.84 -11.66 -8.56
C THR A 29 -12.44 -10.81 -7.43
N ALA A 30 -11.79 -10.76 -6.26
CA ALA A 30 -12.22 -9.93 -5.15
C ALA A 30 -12.07 -8.44 -5.49
N PRO A 31 -12.92 -7.57 -4.90
CA PRO A 31 -12.81 -6.13 -5.09
C PRO A 31 -11.42 -5.60 -4.72
N LEU A 32 -10.95 -4.64 -5.51
CA LEU A 32 -9.79 -3.83 -5.17
C LEU A 32 -10.18 -2.78 -4.13
N ILE A 33 -9.34 -2.63 -3.12
CA ILE A 33 -9.42 -1.59 -2.12
C ILE A 33 -8.14 -0.74 -2.15
N VAL A 34 -8.23 0.46 -1.58
CA VAL A 34 -7.09 1.36 -1.41
C VAL A 34 -6.70 1.39 0.06
N VAL A 35 -5.43 1.13 0.33
CA VAL A 35 -4.88 1.06 1.70
C VAL A 35 -3.60 1.87 1.82
N PRO A 36 -3.32 2.46 3.00
CA PRO A 36 -2.05 3.13 3.26
C PRO A 36 -0.92 2.11 3.46
N PHE A 37 0.28 2.46 2.99
CA PHE A 37 1.47 1.60 3.12
C PHE A 37 2.73 2.38 3.50
N SER A 38 3.68 1.66 4.09
CA SER A 38 5.10 2.04 4.25
C SER A 38 5.96 1.07 3.45
N PHE A 39 6.84 1.56 2.58
CA PHE A 39 7.73 0.70 1.80
C PHE A 39 9.05 0.51 2.54
N MET A 40 9.35 -0.71 2.96
CA MET A 40 10.56 -1.03 3.73
C MET A 40 11.14 -2.35 3.28
N ASN A 41 12.47 -2.46 3.26
CA ASN A 41 13.17 -3.69 2.86
C ASN A 41 12.75 -4.26 1.49
N GLY A 42 12.30 -3.40 0.57
CA GLY A 42 11.83 -3.83 -0.75
C GLY A 42 10.39 -4.37 -0.78
N ASP A 43 9.63 -4.19 0.30
CA ASP A 43 8.26 -4.70 0.43
C ASP A 43 7.28 -3.65 0.95
N PHE A 44 5.99 -3.86 0.68
CA PHE A 44 4.89 -3.01 1.13
C PHE A 44 4.39 -3.50 2.49
N HIS A 45 4.52 -2.64 3.50
CA HIS A 45 3.98 -2.89 4.82
C HIS A 45 2.70 -2.07 5.03
N PRO A 46 1.65 -2.62 5.66
CA PRO A 46 0.50 -1.82 6.05
C PRO A 46 0.93 -0.79 7.11
N PHE A 47 0.20 0.32 7.20
CA PHE A 47 0.30 1.18 8.38
C PHE A 47 -0.26 0.40 9.58
N ALA A 48 0.63 -0.21 10.37
CA ALA A 48 0.29 -0.73 11.68
C ALA A 48 0.38 0.43 12.68
N ASP A 49 -0.68 0.64 13.45
CA ASP A 49 -0.60 1.47 14.65
C ASP A 49 0.21 0.68 15.70
N ASP A 50 1.13 1.34 16.40
CA ASP A 50 2.02 0.72 17.39
C ASP A 50 1.23 0.02 18.52
N ASP A 51 -0.02 0.42 18.74
CA ASP A 51 -0.95 -0.16 19.73
C ASP A 51 -1.73 -1.37 19.22
N ASN A 52 -1.58 -1.76 17.94
CA ASN A 52 -2.44 -2.73 17.28
C ASN A 52 -1.66 -3.93 16.72
N LEU A 53 -0.71 -4.42 17.52
CA LEU A 53 0.07 -5.65 17.30
C LEU A 53 -0.78 -6.91 17.09
N GLU A 54 -2.08 -6.86 17.42
CA GLU A 54 -3.04 -7.97 17.25
C GLU A 54 -4.08 -7.74 16.14
N ASN A 55 -3.97 -6.67 15.34
CA ASN A 55 -4.79 -6.58 14.13
C ASN A 55 -4.13 -7.43 13.04
N ASP A 56 -4.39 -8.73 13.13
CA ASP A 56 -4.35 -9.74 12.06
C ASP A 56 -5.31 -9.38 10.90
N ASP A 57 -5.49 -8.09 10.62
CA ASP A 57 -6.32 -7.57 9.55
C ASP A 57 -5.36 -7.34 8.37
N TYR A 58 -5.14 -8.45 7.65
CA TYR A 58 -4.30 -8.72 6.48
C TYR A 58 -4.54 -7.80 5.26
N TRP A 59 -4.64 -6.50 5.45
CA TRP A 59 -4.91 -5.59 4.34
C TRP A 59 -3.70 -5.45 3.40
N VAL A 60 -2.49 -5.71 3.91
CA VAL A 60 -1.26 -5.85 3.11
C VAL A 60 -0.46 -7.02 3.68
N ASP A 61 -0.92 -8.25 3.43
CA ASP A 61 -0.04 -9.41 3.54
C ASP A 61 1.11 -9.23 2.54
N PRO A 62 2.38 -9.53 2.89
CA PRO A 62 3.50 -9.55 1.93
C PRO A 62 3.25 -10.46 0.71
N LEU A 63 2.27 -11.38 0.76
CA LEU A 63 1.79 -12.13 -0.40
C LEU A 63 0.98 -11.28 -1.41
N TYR A 64 0.38 -10.17 -0.98
CA TYR A 64 -0.46 -9.31 -1.82
C TYR A 64 0.34 -8.14 -2.40
N TRP A 65 1.19 -8.45 -3.37
CA TRP A 65 1.94 -7.42 -4.10
C TRP A 65 0.99 -6.41 -4.77
N PRO A 66 1.02 -5.12 -4.39
CA PRO A 66 0.10 -4.15 -4.94
C PRO A 66 0.28 -3.98 -6.45
N ILE A 67 -0.82 -3.74 -7.17
CA ILE A 67 -0.76 -3.54 -8.63
C ILE A 67 -0.42 -2.07 -8.94
N TYR A 68 -0.94 -1.16 -8.13
CA TYR A 68 -0.76 0.28 -8.29
C TYR A 68 -0.44 0.92 -6.95
N TRP A 69 0.34 2.00 -6.98
CA TRP A 69 0.61 2.84 -5.82
C TRP A 69 0.67 4.32 -6.21
N GLN A 70 0.56 5.21 -5.23
CA GLN A 70 0.85 6.63 -5.38
C GLN A 70 1.44 7.18 -4.07
N PRO A 71 2.30 8.20 -4.13
CA PRO A 71 2.73 8.91 -2.93
C PRO A 71 1.55 9.62 -2.28
N LEU A 72 1.62 9.83 -0.96
CA LEU A 72 0.67 10.71 -0.29
C LEU A 72 0.78 12.14 -0.86
N PRO A 73 -0.34 12.86 -1.01
CA PRO A 73 -0.29 14.27 -1.38
C PRO A 73 0.49 15.04 -0.32
N ALA A 74 1.25 16.04 -0.76
CA ALA A 74 1.89 16.96 0.17
C ALA A 74 0.80 17.60 1.06
N PRO A 75 1.09 17.83 2.35
CA PRO A 75 0.18 18.55 3.21
C PRO A 75 -0.15 19.92 2.58
N PRO A 76 -1.37 20.45 2.78
CA PRO A 76 -1.72 21.77 2.30
C PRO A 76 -0.69 22.79 2.78
N THR A 77 -0.17 23.60 1.87
CA THR A 77 0.62 24.78 2.24
C THR A 77 -0.35 25.90 2.64
N GLU A 78 -0.11 26.53 3.78
CA GLU A 78 -0.82 27.75 4.22
C GLU A 78 -0.61 28.93 3.27
#